data_AF-K0KDZ0-F1
#
_entry.id   AF-K0KDZ0-F1
#
_cell.length_a   1.000
_cell.length_b   1.000
_cell.length_c   1.000
_cell.angle_alpha   90.00
_cell.angle_beta   90.00
_cell.angle_gamma   90.00
#
_symmetry.space_group_name_H-M   'P 1'
#
loop_
_entity.id
_entity.type
_entity.pdbx_description
1 polymer ?
#
loop_
_entity_poly.entity_id
_entity_poly.type
_entity_poly.pdbx_seq_one_letter_code
_entity_poly.pdbx_strand_id
1 'polypeptide(L)'
;MAFYVLAYPEEQASASLVEPTAGQPSLIAEIGDSQIAVQLSNHPGAARLAAKFAWDLAKAATEFATRCQQLASPYAPAQGKHAELIN
;
A
#
# COMPACT_ATOMS: atom_id res chain seq x y z
N MET A 1 -5.78 4.00 24.09
CA MET A 1 -4.56 3.21 23.81
C MET A 1 -4.42 3.10 22.30
N ALA A 2 -3.22 3.30 21.76
CA ALA A 2 -2.94 3.07 20.34
C ALA A 2 -2.25 1.70 20.19
N PHE A 3 -2.62 0.95 19.16
CA PHE A 3 -1.96 -0.28 18.75
C PHE A 3 -1.40 -0.06 17.35
N TYR A 4 -0.15 -0.46 17.13
CA TYR A 4 0.54 -0.35 15.84
C TYR A 4 0.82 -1.75 15.31
N VAL A 5 0.46 -1.99 14.05
CA VAL A 5 0.85 -3.21 13.32
C VAL A 5 1.98 -2.85 12.37
N LEU A 6 3.14 -3.48 12.55
CA LEU A 6 4.23 -3.43 11.58
C LEU A 6 4.15 -4.66 10.69
N ALA A 7 3.99 -4.44 9.39
CA ALA A 7 3.88 -5.48 8.39
C ALA A 7 5.16 -5.54 7.56
N TYR A 8 5.73 -6.73 7.40
CA TYR A 8 6.83 -7.02 6.48
C TYR A 8 6.29 -7.96 5.40
N PRO A 9 5.73 -7.44 4.29
CA PRO A 9 5.13 -8.26 3.26
C PRO A 9 6.19 -9.11 2.54
N GLU A 10 5.92 -10.41 2.40
CA GLU A 10 6.66 -11.36 1.55
C GLU A 10 5.94 -11.53 0.20
N GLU A 11 6.48 -12.35 -0.73
CA GLU A 11 5.92 -12.52 -2.10
C GLU A 11 4.43 -12.91 -2.12
N GLN A 12 3.92 -13.50 -1.04
CA GLN A 12 2.55 -13.97 -0.92
C GLN A 12 1.59 -12.94 -0.31
N ALA A 13 2.09 -11.77 0.12
CA ALA A 13 1.27 -10.74 0.72
C ALA A 13 0.32 -10.10 -0.30
N SER A 14 -0.91 -9.81 0.12
CA SER A 14 -1.96 -9.28 -0.78
C SER A 14 -2.86 -8.27 -0.07
N ALA A 15 -3.57 -7.44 -0.83
CA ALA A 15 -4.63 -6.57 -0.31
C ALA A 15 -5.84 -6.59 -1.25
N SER A 16 -7.04 -6.82 -0.71
CA SER A 16 -8.25 -7.03 -1.49
C SER A 16 -9.49 -6.44 -0.81
N LEU A 17 -10.45 -6.00 -1.64
CA LEU A 17 -11.81 -5.66 -1.21
C LEU A 17 -12.69 -6.91 -1.25
N VAL A 18 -13.34 -7.24 -0.14
CA VAL A 18 -14.21 -8.42 -0.01
C VAL A 18 -15.58 -7.98 0.52
N GLU A 19 -16.67 -8.58 0.02
CA GLU A 19 -18.03 -8.38 0.54
C GLU A 19 -18.63 -9.71 1.02
N PRO A 20 -18.32 -10.18 2.24
CA PRO A 20 -18.84 -11.45 2.74
C PRO A 20 -20.36 -11.44 2.94
N THR A 21 -20.91 -10.26 3.24
CA THR A 21 -22.35 -9.99 3.32
C THR A 21 -22.66 -8.82 2.41
N ALA A 22 -23.73 -8.92 1.62
CA ALA A 22 -24.11 -7.87 0.67
C ALA A 22 -24.27 -6.51 1.38
N GLY A 23 -23.57 -5.49 0.87
CA GLY A 23 -23.59 -4.15 1.45
C GLY A 23 -22.66 -3.96 2.65
N GLN A 24 -21.81 -4.94 2.97
CA GLN A 24 -20.81 -4.86 4.03
C GLN A 24 -19.39 -5.11 3.48
N PRO A 25 -18.81 -4.15 2.74
CA PRO A 25 -17.45 -4.24 2.27
C PRO A 25 -16.44 -4.25 3.41
N SER A 26 -15.42 -5.07 3.21
CA SER A 26 -14.25 -5.19 4.07
C SER A 26 -12.98 -5.08 3.23
N LEU A 27 -12.03 -4.26 3.67
CA LEU A 27 -10.68 -4.26 3.11
C LEU A 27 -9.84 -5.23 3.93
N ILE A 28 -9.24 -6.21 3.27
CA ILE A 28 -8.36 -7.20 3.91
C ILE A 28 -6.96 -7.03 3.33
N ALA A 29 -5.97 -6.92 4.21
CA ALA A 29 -4.55 -7.05 3.86
C ALA A 29 -3.99 -8.31 4.53
N GLU A 30 -3.43 -9.21 3.74
CA GLU A 30 -2.81 -10.47 4.16
C GLU A 30 -1.29 -10.31 4.15
N ILE A 31 -0.65 -10.62 5.27
CA ILE A 31 0.80 -10.50 5.49
C ILE A 31 1.26 -11.79 6.21
N GLY A 32 1.79 -12.75 5.44
CA GLY A 32 2.07 -14.09 5.97
C GLY A 32 0.80 -14.72 6.53
N ASP A 33 0.86 -15.24 7.77
CA ASP A 33 -0.29 -15.82 8.47
C ASP A 33 -1.18 -14.79 9.19
N SER A 34 -0.90 -13.49 9.03
CA SER A 34 -1.64 -12.40 9.68
C SER A 34 -2.53 -11.64 8.71
N GLN A 35 -3.66 -11.13 9.20
CA GLN A 35 -4.59 -10.31 8.43
C GLN A 35 -5.00 -9.04 9.16
N ILE A 36 -5.09 -7.94 8.42
CA ILE A 36 -5.73 -6.70 8.88
C ILE A 36 -7.04 -6.56 8.10
N ALA A 37 -8.16 -6.55 8.80
CA ALA A 37 -9.48 -6.33 8.24
C ALA A 37 -10.06 -4.98 8.70
N VAL A 38 -10.51 -4.16 7.75
CA VAL A 38 -11.24 -2.92 8.01
C VAL A 38 -12.71 -3.15 7.64
N GLN A 39 -13.61 -3.04 8.62
CA GLN A 39 -15.03 -3.37 8.46
C GLN A 39 -15.92 -2.14 8.70
N LEU A 40 -17.12 -2.17 8.12
CA LEU A 40 -18.17 -1.23 8.48
C LEU A 40 -18.68 -1.48 9.90
N SER A 41 -18.73 -0.42 10.69
CA SER A 41 -19.43 -0.41 11.97
C SER A 41 -20.94 -0.19 11.79
N ASN A 42 -21.73 -0.50 12.82
CA ASN A 42 -23.20 -0.43 12.75
C ASN A 42 -23.82 0.95 13.04
N HIS A 43 -23.04 2.04 13.01
CA HIS A 43 -23.56 3.37 13.33
C HIS A 43 -23.84 4.23 12.09
N PRO A 44 -24.72 5.24 12.20
CA PRO A 44 -24.94 6.20 11.12
C PRO A 44 -23.63 6.87 10.69
N GLY A 45 -23.34 6.86 9.38
CA GLY A 45 -22.12 7.45 8.82
C GLY A 45 -20.90 6.52 8.74
N ALA A 46 -21.00 5.27 9.20
CA ALA A 46 -19.92 4.28 9.13
C ALA A 46 -19.37 4.11 7.70
N ALA A 47 -20.24 4.03 6.69
CA ALA A 47 -19.84 3.92 5.29
C ALA A 47 -18.98 5.11 4.82
N ARG A 48 -19.34 6.34 5.19
CA ARG A 48 -18.57 7.54 4.83
C ARG A 48 -17.21 7.53 5.52
N LEU A 49 -17.14 7.14 6.79
CA LEU A 49 -15.89 7.07 7.54
C LEU A 49 -14.97 5.97 7.00
N ALA A 50 -15.51 4.78 6.76
CA ALA A 50 -14.75 3.67 6.18
C ALA A 50 -14.23 4.00 4.78
N ALA A 51 -15.05 4.64 3.93
CA ALA A 51 -14.61 5.11 2.63
C ALA A 51 -13.47 6.13 2.76
N LYS A 52 -13.62 7.14 3.64
CA LYS A 52 -12.55 8.12 3.87
C LYS A 52 -11.26 7.44 4.34
N PHE A 53 -11.36 6.54 5.30
CA PHE A 53 -10.22 5.80 5.84
C PHE A 53 -9.54 4.95 4.76
N ALA A 54 -10.31 4.23 3.94
CA ALA A 54 -9.77 3.43 2.84
C ALA A 54 -9.04 4.29 1.80
N TRP A 55 -9.58 5.48 1.46
CA TRP A 55 -8.89 6.41 0.56
C TRP A 55 -7.60 6.96 1.14
N ASP A 56 -7.60 7.36 2.41
CA ASP A 56 -6.39 7.83 3.09
C ASP A 56 -5.32 6.73 3.14
N LEU A 57 -5.73 5.48 3.43
CA LEU A 57 -4.85 4.31 3.44
C LEU A 57 -4.27 4.01 2.05
N ALA A 58 -5.09 4.01 1.00
CA ALA A 58 -4.64 3.78 -0.38
C ALA A 58 -3.63 4.85 -0.83
N LYS A 59 -3.88 6.12 -0.47
CA LYS A 59 -2.96 7.22 -0.75
C LYS A 59 -1.61 7.00 -0.05
N ALA A 60 -1.61 6.73 1.25
CA ALA A 60 -0.40 6.48 2.01
C ALA A 60 0.39 5.27 1.48
N ALA A 61 -0.31 4.18 1.13
CA ALA A 61 0.30 2.99 0.53
C ALA A 61 0.94 3.30 -0.84
N THR A 62 0.29 4.12 -1.66
CA THR A 62 0.82 4.54 -2.98
C THR A 62 2.07 5.41 -2.84
N GLU A 63 2.06 6.35 -1.89
CA GLU A 63 3.23 7.20 -1.58
C GLU A 63 4.40 6.34 -1.08
N PHE A 64 4.14 5.36 -0.21
CA PHE A 64 5.14 4.41 0.26
C PHE A 64 5.71 3.56 -0.88
N ALA A 65 4.86 2.96 -1.72
CA ALA A 65 5.30 2.17 -2.87
C ALA A 65 6.18 2.99 -3.83
N THR A 66 5.78 4.23 -4.11
CA THR A 66 6.57 5.18 -4.91
C THR A 66 7.95 5.40 -4.28
N ARG A 67 8.02 5.59 -2.96
CA ARG A 67 9.29 5.77 -2.26
C ARG A 67 10.16 4.52 -2.31
N CYS A 68 9.58 3.33 -2.15
CA CYS A 68 10.28 2.06 -2.29
C CYS A 68 10.86 1.89 -3.70
N GLN A 69 10.11 2.23 -4.76
CA GLN A 69 10.60 2.19 -6.13
C GLN A 69 11.78 3.15 -6.37
N GLN A 70 11.71 4.37 -5.84
CA GLN A 70 12.82 5.32 -5.91
C GLN A 70 14.08 4.79 -5.22
N LEU A 71 13.92 4.15 -4.05
CA LEU A 71 15.03 3.54 -3.32
C LEU A 71 15.58 2.28 -4.00
N ALA A 72 14.72 1.51 -4.67
CA ALA A 72 15.07 0.32 -5.44
C ALA A 72 15.69 0.63 -6.81
N SER A 73 15.62 1.88 -7.29
CA SER A 73 16.28 2.36 -8.51
C SER A 73 17.57 3.17 -8.28
N PRO A 74 18.63 2.66 -7.61
CA PRO A 74 19.88 3.40 -7.46
C PRO A 74 20.89 3.23 -8.61
N TYR A 75 20.55 2.62 -9.76
CA TYR A 75 21.56 2.39 -10.83
C TYR A 75 20.99 2.38 -12.26
N ALA A 76 21.00 3.55 -12.91
CA ALA A 76 21.25 3.64 -14.35
C ALA A 76 22.49 4.53 -14.50
N PRO A 77 23.71 3.97 -14.71
CA PRO A 77 24.87 4.78 -14.91
C PRO A 77 24.67 5.59 -16.20
N ALA A 78 24.90 6.90 -16.09
CA ALA A 78 25.07 7.75 -17.25
C ALA A 78 26.11 7.08 -18.17
N GLN A 79 25.66 6.60 -19.34
CA GLN A 79 26.60 6.28 -20.40
C GLN A 79 27.26 7.59 -20.80
N GLY A 80 28.45 7.80 -20.26
CA GLY A 80 29.35 8.85 -20.68
C GLY A 80 29.61 8.70 -22.17
N LYS A 81 29.19 9.70 -22.95
CA LYS A 81 29.93 10.04 -24.17
C LYS A 81 31.21 10.76 -23.75
N HIS A 82 32.17 10.00 -23.24
CA HIS A 82 33.57 10.30 -23.50
C HIS A 82 33.84 9.80 -24.92
N ALA A 83 33.61 10.67 -25.90
CA ALA A 83 34.31 10.57 -27.18
C ALA A 83 35.45 11.59 -27.11
N GLU A 84 36.63 11.01 -26.93
CA GLU A 84 37.97 11.57 -27.06
C GLU A 84 38.09 12.64 -28.16
N LEU A 85 38.63 13.81 -27.79
CA LEU A 85 39.95 14.29 -28.20
C LEU A 85 40.04 14.76 -29.67
N ILE A 86 40.07 16.09 -29.81
CA ILE A 86 41.07 16.86 -30.56
C ILE A 86 42.10 15.99 -31.33
N ASN A 87 41.93 15.89 -32.64
CA ASN A 87 42.99 16.16 -33.63
C ASN A 87 42.38 16.46 -34.99
#